data_AF-A0A8H7S0R3-F1
#
_entry.id   AF-A0A8H7S0R3-F1
#
_cell.length_a   1.000
_cell.length_b   1.000
_cell.length_c   1.000
_cell.angle_alpha   90.00
_cell.angle_beta   90.00
_cell.angle_gamma   90.00
#
_symmetry.space_group_name_H-M   'P 1'
#
loop_
_entity.id
_entity.type
_entity.pdbx_description
1 polymer ?
#
loop_
_entity_poly.entity_id
_entity_poly.type
_entity_poly.pdbx_seq_one_letter_code
_entity_poly.pdbx_strand_id
1 'polypeptide(L)'
;MTSELYRVCNSAAHQLGWYNELEFLNNDDSELDEEQEKSPLIKALSSEEQMVAIPPFVVYRIDRSILFSKQLDTERRNLENQSGQLDEVAEMIMIKKGFAGSKKSPVGRVLCSSLSRISETYSLTIQINERASTKYDSTNPIHEQKLLKLWNALMPETELESRLTRQWAEIGFQGNDPATDFRGMGLQGLDDLIYYATTHTDSAQRTFSSSRHPVSWYPFAIVGINITQCAVQALRTRQLQYYLYKYGANKKTYSEFYCYLYHKFNDFWISHQEPKLTVMDFEMKFKEFKIQMNKELTTHQTMPLVEWLEKKRIEQQNLEKENRKVIEEEEEEEEEEKNNI
;
A
#
# COMPACT_ATOMS: atom_id res chain seq x y z
N MET A 1 10.53 33.86 -12.28
CA MET A 1 10.20 32.51 -12.77
C MET A 1 9.63 31.72 -11.60
N THR A 2 8.37 31.27 -11.67
CA THR A 2 7.71 30.56 -10.55
C THR A 2 8.23 29.13 -10.43
N SER A 3 8.47 28.66 -9.20
CA SER A 3 8.99 27.31 -8.96
C SER A 3 8.01 26.21 -9.37
N GLU A 4 8.50 25.02 -9.73
CA GLU A 4 7.66 23.86 -10.04
C GLU A 4 6.71 23.52 -8.89
N LEU A 5 7.22 23.58 -7.66
CA LEU A 5 6.44 23.32 -6.45
C LEU A 5 5.24 24.28 -6.33
N TYR A 6 5.45 25.57 -6.61
CA TYR A 6 4.37 26.55 -6.65
C TYR A 6 3.35 26.22 -7.72
N ARG A 7 3.79 25.89 -8.95
CA ARG A 7 2.89 25.57 -10.07
C ARG A 7 1.99 24.38 -9.75
N VAL A 8 2.54 23.32 -9.15
CA VAL A 8 1.77 22.14 -8.73
C VAL A 8 0.71 22.51 -7.68
N CYS A 9 1.09 23.26 -6.64
CA CYS A 9 0.17 23.67 -5.59
C CYS A 9 -0.92 24.61 -6.12
N ASN A 10 -0.55 25.58 -6.95
CA ASN A 10 -1.47 26.56 -7.55
C ASN A 10 -2.48 25.87 -8.48
N SER A 11 -2.01 24.97 -9.35
CA SER A 11 -2.88 24.20 -10.23
C SER A 11 -3.87 23.34 -9.45
N ALA A 12 -3.42 22.69 -8.38
CA ALA A 12 -4.29 21.88 -7.53
C ALA A 12 -5.33 22.75 -6.82
N ALA A 13 -4.94 23.90 -6.28
CA ALA A 13 -5.85 24.83 -5.62
C ALA A 13 -6.96 25.34 -6.56
N HIS A 14 -6.67 25.61 -7.84
CA HIS A 14 -7.69 25.92 -8.84
C HIS A 14 -8.63 24.74 -9.12
N GLN A 15 -8.09 23.54 -9.30
CA GLN A 15 -8.91 22.34 -9.55
C GLN A 15 -9.84 22.00 -8.38
N LEU A 16 -9.44 22.34 -7.15
CA LEU A 16 -10.24 22.16 -5.95
C LEU A 16 -11.24 23.30 -5.70
N GLY A 17 -11.24 24.36 -6.53
CA GLY A 17 -12.15 25.50 -6.39
C GLY A 17 -11.85 26.42 -5.20
N TRP A 18 -10.70 26.26 -4.53
CA TRP A 18 -10.38 26.97 -3.27
C TRP A 18 -10.10 28.47 -3.44
N TYR A 19 -9.87 28.94 -4.67
CA TYR A 19 -9.83 30.37 -4.94
C TYR A 19 -11.23 31.00 -4.95
N ASN A 20 -12.24 30.25 -5.39
CA ASN A 20 -13.61 30.73 -5.45
C ASN A 20 -14.18 30.85 -4.03
N GLU A 21 -13.85 29.92 -3.11
CA GLU A 21 -14.22 30.02 -1.69
C GLU A 21 -13.77 31.34 -1.03
N LEU A 22 -12.58 31.85 -1.38
CA LEU A 22 -12.08 33.13 -0.87
C LEU A 22 -12.75 34.33 -1.53
N GLU A 23 -13.15 34.24 -2.81
CA GLU A 23 -13.92 35.30 -3.46
C GLU A 23 -15.33 35.41 -2.88
N PHE A 24 -15.98 34.29 -2.54
CA PHE A 24 -17.27 34.30 -1.84
C PHE A 24 -17.15 34.91 -0.43
N LEU A 25 -16.12 34.55 0.34
CA LEU A 25 -15.92 35.12 1.68
C LEU A 25 -15.54 36.60 1.67
N ASN A 26 -14.86 37.08 0.63
CA ASN A 26 -14.50 38.49 0.52
C ASN A 26 -15.64 39.35 -0.07
N ASN A 27 -16.62 38.75 -0.75
CA ASN A 27 -17.78 39.46 -1.30
C ASN A 27 -18.92 39.62 -0.28
N ASP A 28 -18.97 38.79 0.78
CA ASP A 28 -19.95 38.93 1.86
C ASP A 28 -19.62 40.05 2.88
N ASP A 29 -18.42 40.65 2.81
CA ASP A 29 -18.04 41.81 3.64
C ASP A 29 -18.44 43.17 3.01
N SER A 30 -19.12 43.17 1.85
CA SER A 30 -19.56 44.39 1.17
C SER A 30 -21.01 44.30 0.67
N GLU A 31 -21.98 44.11 1.57
CA GLU A 31 -23.35 44.66 1.47
C GLU A 31 -24.16 44.17 2.69
N LEU A 32 -24.26 45.02 3.72
CA LEU A 32 -25.35 44.92 4.69
C LEU A 32 -26.60 45.50 4.02
N ASP A 33 -27.35 44.64 3.32
CA ASP A 33 -28.76 44.88 3.07
C ASP A 33 -29.59 43.75 3.69
N GLU A 34 -30.48 44.16 4.59
CA GLU A 34 -31.48 43.33 5.22
C GLU A 34 -32.48 42.81 4.17
N GLU A 35 -32.99 41.60 4.41
CA GLU A 35 -34.06 40.91 3.66
C GLU A 35 -33.65 40.04 2.46
N GLN A 36 -33.34 38.77 2.72
CA GLN A 36 -34.03 37.64 2.07
C GLN A 36 -33.75 36.30 2.77
N GLU A 37 -34.58 35.97 3.75
CA GLU A 37 -34.80 34.59 4.17
C GLU A 37 -35.50 33.82 3.02
N LYS A 38 -34.75 32.92 2.36
CA LYS A 38 -35.09 31.48 2.14
C LYS A 38 -34.24 30.87 1.03
N SER A 39 -33.21 30.13 1.41
CA SER A 39 -32.85 28.88 0.73
C SER A 39 -32.22 27.92 1.74
N PRO A 40 -32.75 26.70 1.94
CA PRO A 40 -32.28 25.76 2.95
C PRO A 40 -31.09 24.95 2.42
N LEU A 41 -29.94 25.60 2.29
CA LEU A 41 -28.64 24.95 2.14
C LEU A 41 -27.72 25.63 3.14
N ILE A 42 -26.96 24.85 3.92
CA ILE A 42 -26.19 25.28 5.09
C ILE A 42 -27.01 25.19 6.40
N LYS A 43 -27.40 23.96 6.76
CA LYS A 43 -27.53 23.59 8.17
C LYS A 43 -26.37 22.67 8.53
N ALA A 44 -25.45 23.26 9.29
CA ALA A 44 -24.59 22.62 10.29
C ALA A 44 -24.07 21.22 9.95
N LEU A 45 -22.94 21.17 9.25
CA LEU A 45 -22.03 20.03 9.33
C LEU A 45 -20.88 20.43 10.26
N SER A 46 -20.70 19.62 11.30
CA SER A 46 -19.70 19.76 12.36
C SER A 46 -18.27 19.86 11.82
N SER A 47 -17.47 20.65 12.52
CA SER A 47 -16.16 21.19 12.13
C SER A 47 -14.98 20.22 12.05
N GLU A 48 -15.18 18.95 11.70
CA GLU A 48 -14.09 17.95 11.62
C GLU A 48 -14.04 17.10 10.33
N GLU A 49 -15.00 17.20 9.40
CA GLU A 49 -15.15 16.23 8.29
C GLU A 49 -15.02 16.77 6.85
N GLN A 50 -14.55 18.01 6.64
CA GLN A 50 -14.21 18.50 5.29
C GLN A 50 -12.71 18.79 5.11
N MET A 51 -11.85 17.81 5.40
CA MET A 51 -10.54 17.78 4.72
C MET A 51 -10.75 17.31 3.28
N VAL A 52 -10.99 18.26 2.37
CA VAL A 52 -10.97 17.99 0.93
C VAL A 52 -9.63 17.32 0.57
N ALA A 53 -9.68 16.03 0.26
CA ALA A 53 -8.49 15.20 0.12
C ALA A 53 -7.71 15.58 -1.14
N ILE A 54 -6.52 16.17 -0.96
CA ILE A 54 -5.59 16.44 -2.06
C ILE A 54 -5.38 15.15 -2.88
N PRO A 55 -5.49 15.18 -4.22
CA PRO A 55 -5.30 13.97 -5.03
C PRO A 55 -3.90 13.35 -4.78
N PRO A 56 -3.77 12.01 -4.69
CA PRO A 56 -2.49 11.35 -4.41
C PRO A 56 -1.34 11.74 -5.36
N PHE A 57 -1.66 11.96 -6.64
CA PHE A 57 -0.66 12.38 -7.64
C PHE A 57 -0.11 13.79 -7.37
N VAL A 58 -0.90 14.68 -6.77
CA VAL A 58 -0.46 16.03 -6.37
C VAL A 58 0.55 15.91 -5.23
N VAL A 59 0.21 15.15 -4.18
CA VAL A 59 1.12 14.88 -3.05
C VAL A 59 2.41 14.24 -3.53
N TYR A 60 2.31 13.24 -4.41
CA TYR A 60 3.48 12.59 -5.01
C TYR A 60 4.39 13.57 -5.77
N ARG A 61 3.81 14.46 -6.59
CA ARG A 61 4.61 15.47 -7.31
C ARG A 61 5.27 16.49 -6.36
N ILE A 62 4.59 16.87 -5.29
CA ILE A 62 5.12 17.74 -4.25
C ILE A 62 6.29 17.05 -3.54
N ASP A 63 6.11 15.80 -3.09
CA ASP A 63 7.16 14.99 -2.45
C ASP A 63 8.41 14.87 -3.33
N ARG A 64 8.24 14.50 -4.61
CA ARG A 64 9.35 14.43 -5.58
C ARG A 64 10.02 15.80 -5.75
N SER A 65 9.26 16.88 -5.83
CA SER A 65 9.80 18.24 -5.97
C SER A 65 10.63 18.67 -4.75
N ILE A 66 10.24 18.24 -3.54
CA ILE A 66 11.02 18.44 -2.31
C ILE A 66 12.27 17.55 -2.32
N LEU A 67 12.10 16.27 -2.63
CA LEU A 67 13.15 15.25 -2.60
C LEU A 67 14.33 15.58 -3.52
N PHE A 68 14.10 16.10 -4.73
CA PHE A 68 15.18 16.43 -5.69
C PHE A 68 15.59 17.91 -5.66
N SER A 69 15.01 18.72 -4.78
CA SER A 69 15.36 20.14 -4.70
C SER A 69 16.72 20.35 -4.02
N LYS A 70 17.65 21.00 -4.71
CA LYS A 70 18.95 21.43 -4.15
C LYS A 70 18.83 22.52 -3.08
N GLN A 71 17.66 23.14 -2.94
CA GLN A 71 17.42 24.26 -2.02
C GLN A 71 16.69 23.85 -0.74
N LEU A 72 16.12 22.63 -0.69
CA LEU A 72 15.22 22.18 0.37
C LEU A 72 15.80 21.04 1.23
N ASP A 73 17.13 20.94 1.33
CA ASP A 73 17.78 19.88 2.11
C ASP A 73 17.39 19.95 3.61
N THR A 74 17.37 21.16 4.19
CA THR A 74 16.97 21.38 5.58
C THR A 74 15.51 20.97 5.82
N GLU A 75 14.60 21.41 4.96
CA GLU A 75 13.16 21.11 5.07
C GLU A 75 12.89 19.62 4.91
N ARG A 76 13.57 18.97 3.97
CA ARG A 76 13.50 17.52 3.80
C ARG A 76 13.98 16.79 5.06
N ARG A 77 15.12 17.19 5.63
CA ARG A 77 15.63 16.58 6.88
C ARG A 77 14.68 16.78 8.05
N ASN A 78 14.01 17.93 8.12
CA ASN A 78 13.00 18.18 9.16
C ASN A 78 11.81 17.23 9.04
N LEU A 79 11.34 16.96 7.81
CA LEU A 79 10.30 15.96 7.56
C LEU A 79 10.77 14.54 7.90
N GLU A 80 12.00 14.19 7.50
CA GLU A 80 12.61 12.87 7.71
C GLU A 80 12.79 12.53 9.19
N ASN A 81 13.34 13.47 9.95
CA ASN A 81 13.63 13.28 11.37
C ASN A 81 12.46 13.63 12.28
N GLN A 82 11.33 14.06 11.71
CA GLN A 82 10.20 14.63 12.43
C GLN A 82 10.63 15.76 13.39
N SER A 83 11.65 16.50 12.99
CA SER A 83 12.27 17.56 13.79
C SER A 83 11.72 18.91 13.35
N GLY A 84 10.76 19.46 14.09
CA GLY A 84 10.14 20.75 13.85
C GLY A 84 8.64 20.66 13.59
N GLN A 85 7.94 21.80 13.70
CA GLN A 85 6.50 21.85 13.42
C GLN A 85 6.28 21.88 11.90
N LEU A 86 5.30 21.12 11.40
CA LEU A 86 5.00 21.06 9.96
C LEU A 86 4.68 22.43 9.35
N ASP A 87 4.06 23.31 10.14
CA ASP A 87 3.77 24.68 9.76
C ASP A 87 5.04 25.49 9.47
N GLU A 88 6.07 25.36 10.31
CA GLU A 88 7.36 26.03 10.12
C GLU A 88 8.05 25.50 8.85
N VAL A 89 7.98 24.18 8.61
CA VAL A 89 8.51 23.57 7.38
C VAL A 89 7.80 24.12 6.15
N ALA A 90 6.47 24.23 6.19
CA ALA A 90 5.70 24.82 5.10
C ALA A 90 6.10 26.27 4.83
N GLU A 91 6.21 27.10 5.87
CA GLU A 91 6.61 28.50 5.76
C GLU A 91 8.03 28.64 5.15
N MET A 92 8.99 27.84 5.61
CA MET A 92 10.35 27.83 5.03
C MET A 92 10.35 27.45 3.54
N ILE A 93 9.57 26.42 3.16
CA ILE A 93 9.42 26.02 1.77
C ILE A 93 8.82 27.16 0.94
N MET A 94 7.75 27.80 1.43
CA MET A 94 7.08 28.91 0.76
C MET A 94 8.04 30.08 0.50
N ILE A 95 8.83 30.47 1.51
CA ILE A 95 9.84 31.52 1.39
C ILE A 95 10.89 31.15 0.35
N LYS A 96 11.53 29.98 0.48
CA LYS A 96 12.61 29.54 -0.42
C LYS A 96 12.15 29.33 -1.85
N LYS A 97 10.88 28.99 -2.07
CA LYS A 97 10.30 28.71 -3.39
C LYS A 97 9.48 29.86 -3.97
N GLY A 98 9.44 31.00 -3.29
CA GLY A 98 8.80 32.23 -3.75
C GLY A 98 7.30 32.09 -3.94
N PHE A 99 6.61 31.45 -2.99
CA PHE A 99 5.15 31.34 -3.02
C PHE A 99 4.52 32.71 -2.73
N ALA A 100 3.48 33.06 -3.47
CA ALA A 100 2.64 34.21 -3.16
C ALA A 100 1.64 33.86 -2.04
N GLY A 101 1.53 34.70 -1.02
CA GLY A 101 0.59 34.54 0.10
C GLY A 101 1.14 33.76 1.30
N SER A 102 0.26 33.43 2.24
CA SER A 102 0.59 32.74 3.50
C SER A 102 0.16 31.26 3.47
N LYS A 103 0.46 30.50 4.53
CA LYS A 103 -0.02 29.12 4.71
C LYS A 103 -1.56 28.97 4.66
N LYS A 104 -2.29 30.07 4.91
CA LYS A 104 -3.76 30.11 4.83
C LYS A 104 -4.28 30.33 3.40
N SER A 105 -3.42 30.76 2.47
CA SER A 105 -3.82 30.89 1.06
C SER A 105 -4.15 29.52 0.47
N PRO A 106 -4.90 29.44 -0.65
CA PRO A 106 -5.23 28.16 -1.28
C PRO A 106 -3.99 27.32 -1.61
N VAL A 107 -2.94 27.97 -2.14
CA VAL A 107 -1.65 27.32 -2.43
C VAL A 107 -0.97 26.83 -1.16
N GLY A 108 -1.00 27.65 -0.09
CA GLY A 108 -0.45 27.31 1.22
C GLY A 108 -1.15 26.10 1.83
N ARG A 109 -2.49 26.06 1.78
CA ARG A 109 -3.31 24.92 2.23
C ARG A 109 -2.95 23.65 1.49
N VAL A 110 -2.78 23.68 0.16
CA VAL A 110 -2.38 22.49 -0.62
C VAL A 110 -1.02 21.98 -0.16
N LEU A 111 -0.06 22.87 0.04
CA LEU A 111 1.28 22.51 0.52
C LEU A 111 1.20 21.90 1.92
N CYS A 112 0.55 22.56 2.89
CA CYS A 112 0.41 22.06 4.26
C CYS A 112 -0.25 20.68 4.32
N SER A 113 -1.38 20.49 3.62
CA SER A 113 -2.06 19.18 3.56
C SER A 113 -1.18 18.09 2.91
N SER A 114 -0.37 18.45 1.92
CA SER A 114 0.56 17.51 1.28
C SER A 114 1.73 17.16 2.21
N LEU A 115 2.29 18.14 2.92
CA LEU A 115 3.38 17.93 3.88
C LEU A 115 2.97 17.05 5.06
N SER A 116 1.74 17.20 5.55
CA SER A 116 1.16 16.32 6.56
C SER A 116 1.20 14.85 6.10
N ARG A 117 0.70 14.56 4.90
CA ARG A 117 0.72 13.19 4.34
C ARG A 117 2.12 12.67 4.05
N ILE A 118 3.04 13.54 3.60
CA ILE A 118 4.46 13.18 3.42
C ILE A 118 5.10 12.82 4.77
N SER A 119 4.79 13.57 5.83
CA SER A 119 5.30 13.31 7.17
C SER A 119 4.78 11.97 7.71
N GLU A 120 3.51 11.64 7.49
CA GLU A 120 2.95 10.33 7.88
C GLU A 120 3.70 9.15 7.24
N THR A 121 4.17 9.27 5.99
CA THR A 121 4.95 8.18 5.37
C THR A 121 6.34 8.03 5.97
N TYR A 122 6.97 9.12 6.44
CA TYR A 122 8.19 9.04 7.24
C TYR A 122 7.93 8.39 8.59
N SER A 123 6.85 8.77 9.30
CA SER A 123 6.43 8.15 10.56
C SER A 123 6.25 6.63 10.41
N LEU A 124 5.54 6.20 9.36
CA LEU A 124 5.35 4.78 9.06
C LEU A 124 6.69 4.08 8.79
N THR A 125 7.58 4.71 8.02
CA THR A 125 8.90 4.16 7.68
C THR A 125 9.73 3.92 8.94
N ILE A 126 9.73 4.86 9.89
CA ILE A 126 10.41 4.71 11.18
C ILE A 126 9.85 3.51 11.95
N GLN A 127 8.52 3.44 12.11
CA GLN A 127 7.86 2.35 12.85
C GLN A 127 8.14 0.97 12.26
N ILE A 128 8.08 0.83 10.94
CA ILE A 128 8.37 -0.44 10.26
C ILE A 128 9.86 -0.79 10.38
N ASN A 129 10.76 0.18 10.29
CA ASN A 129 12.20 -0.06 10.46
C ASN A 129 12.54 -0.49 11.89
N GLU A 130 12.01 0.17 12.91
CA GLU A 130 12.18 -0.21 14.31
C GLU A 130 11.69 -1.64 14.53
N ARG A 131 10.52 -1.98 13.98
CA ARG A 131 9.96 -3.32 14.08
C ARG A 131 10.80 -4.37 13.37
N ALA A 132 11.31 -4.05 12.17
CA ALA A 132 12.20 -4.93 11.41
C ALA A 132 13.56 -5.13 12.08
N SER A 133 14.04 -4.13 12.82
CA SER A 133 15.28 -4.21 13.59
C SER A 133 15.12 -4.85 14.97
N THR A 134 13.88 -5.01 15.45
CA THR A 134 13.61 -5.69 16.72
C THR A 134 13.80 -7.19 16.55
N LYS A 135 14.81 -7.75 17.21
CA LYS A 135 15.09 -9.19 17.16
C LYS A 135 13.98 -9.98 17.85
N TYR A 136 13.70 -11.16 17.31
CA TYR A 136 12.91 -12.15 18.02
C TYR A 136 13.64 -12.56 19.32
N ASP A 137 12.87 -12.74 20.39
CA ASP A 137 13.37 -13.09 21.72
C ASP A 137 12.52 -14.22 22.27
N SER A 138 13.12 -15.42 22.39
CA SER A 138 12.44 -16.61 22.87
C SER A 138 12.13 -16.59 24.37
N THR A 139 12.72 -15.64 25.11
CA THR A 139 12.38 -15.41 26.52
C THR A 139 11.19 -14.45 26.69
N ASN A 140 10.78 -13.78 25.61
CA ASN A 140 9.66 -12.86 25.63
C ASN A 140 8.34 -13.60 25.32
N PRO A 141 7.39 -13.68 26.27
CA PRO A 141 6.15 -14.43 26.07
C PRO A 141 5.26 -13.86 24.96
N ILE A 142 5.35 -12.56 24.66
CA ILE A 142 4.57 -11.93 23.58
C ILE A 142 5.11 -12.38 22.22
N HIS A 143 6.42 -12.58 22.09
CA HIS A 143 7.03 -13.06 20.85
C HIS A 143 6.68 -14.53 20.61
N GLU A 144 6.77 -15.35 21.65
CA GLU A 144 6.39 -16.77 21.59
C GLU A 144 4.90 -16.95 21.26
N GLN A 145 4.01 -16.12 21.84
CA GLN A 145 2.59 -16.12 21.49
C GLN A 145 2.35 -15.76 20.02
N LYS A 146 3.10 -14.81 19.46
CA LYS A 146 3.01 -14.47 18.03
C LYS A 146 3.43 -15.65 17.16
N LEU A 147 4.52 -16.32 17.50
CA LEU A 147 5.00 -17.48 16.75
C LEU A 147 4.00 -18.65 16.81
N LEU A 148 3.41 -18.92 17.98
CA LEU A 148 2.34 -19.91 18.13
C LEU A 148 1.08 -19.51 17.35
N LYS A 149 0.72 -18.22 17.33
CA LYS A 149 -0.39 -17.72 16.53
C LYS A 149 -0.19 -17.99 15.04
N LEU A 150 1.04 -17.83 14.53
CA LEU A 150 1.36 -18.17 13.15
C LEU A 150 1.16 -19.67 12.89
N TRP A 151 1.66 -20.52 13.78
CA TRP A 151 1.48 -21.97 13.67
C TRP A 151 0.00 -22.34 13.59
N ASN A 152 -0.80 -21.90 14.57
CA ASN A 152 -2.23 -22.21 14.63
C ASN A 152 -3.02 -21.69 13.43
N ALA A 153 -2.59 -20.57 12.82
CA ALA A 153 -3.23 -20.03 11.63
C ALA A 153 -2.95 -20.86 10.37
N LEU A 154 -1.77 -21.49 10.26
CA LEU A 154 -1.37 -22.28 9.10
C LEU A 154 -1.69 -23.78 9.26
N MET A 155 -1.59 -24.31 10.49
CA MET A 155 -1.74 -25.72 10.85
C MET A 155 -2.82 -25.91 11.94
N PRO A 156 -4.09 -25.54 11.68
CA PRO A 156 -5.14 -25.53 12.72
C PRO A 156 -5.45 -26.91 13.33
N GLU A 157 -5.21 -27.98 12.56
CA GLU A 157 -5.50 -29.37 12.97
C GLU A 157 -4.29 -30.09 13.61
N THR A 158 -3.14 -29.42 13.71
CA THR A 158 -1.91 -30.01 14.24
C THR A 158 -1.40 -29.19 15.40
N GLU A 159 -1.36 -29.78 16.59
CA GLU A 159 -0.75 -29.13 17.75
C GLU A 159 0.79 -29.11 17.62
N LEU A 160 1.41 -28.00 18.02
CA LEU A 160 2.86 -27.88 18.09
C LEU A 160 3.37 -28.61 19.34
N GLU A 161 4.17 -29.66 19.16
CA GLU A 161 4.65 -30.53 20.24
C GLU A 161 5.54 -29.78 21.25
N SER A 162 6.37 -28.87 20.75
CA SER A 162 7.22 -28.03 21.57
C SER A 162 7.72 -26.84 20.76
N ARG A 163 8.30 -25.86 21.45
CA ARG A 163 8.91 -24.71 20.78
C ARG A 163 10.10 -25.08 19.89
N LEU A 164 10.87 -26.10 20.25
CA LEU A 164 12.05 -26.55 19.50
C LEU A 164 11.77 -27.89 18.84
N THR A 165 11.26 -27.86 17.60
CA THR A 165 10.75 -29.05 16.92
C THR A 165 10.97 -28.97 15.41
N ARG A 166 11.05 -30.13 14.75
CA ARG A 166 11.12 -30.21 13.27
C ARG A 166 9.81 -29.80 12.60
N GLN A 167 8.69 -29.76 13.32
CA GLN A 167 7.40 -29.35 12.76
C GLN A 167 7.46 -27.97 12.09
N TRP A 168 8.33 -27.07 12.55
CA TRP A 168 8.54 -25.76 11.92
C TRP A 168 8.95 -25.83 10.44
N ALA A 169 9.63 -26.91 10.03
CA ALA A 169 9.97 -27.13 8.63
C ALA A 169 8.73 -27.37 7.74
N GLU A 170 7.61 -27.85 8.32
CA GLU A 170 6.36 -28.08 7.59
C GLU A 170 5.70 -26.78 7.10
N ILE A 171 5.92 -25.67 7.83
CA ILE A 171 5.52 -24.32 7.42
C ILE A 171 6.67 -23.53 6.79
N GLY A 172 7.79 -24.20 6.50
CA GLY A 172 8.90 -23.67 5.73
C GLY A 172 9.84 -22.75 6.51
N PHE A 173 10.01 -22.93 7.82
CA PHE A 173 11.16 -22.39 8.56
C PHE A 173 12.39 -23.30 8.40
N GLN A 174 13.59 -22.79 8.75
CA GLN A 174 14.82 -23.57 8.71
C GLN A 174 15.14 -24.21 10.07
N GLY A 175 15.40 -25.51 10.06
CA GLY A 175 15.77 -26.25 11.26
C GLY A 175 14.64 -26.35 12.28
N ASN A 176 15.02 -26.50 13.55
CA ASN A 176 14.07 -26.72 14.64
C ASN A 176 13.65 -25.42 15.37
N ASP A 177 14.28 -24.30 15.04
CA ASP A 177 14.10 -23.03 15.74
C ASP A 177 13.90 -21.85 14.78
N PRO A 178 12.65 -21.39 14.59
CA PRO A 178 12.30 -20.23 13.77
C PRO A 178 13.01 -18.94 14.18
N ALA A 179 13.47 -18.80 15.42
CA ALA A 179 14.15 -17.59 15.89
C ALA A 179 15.35 -17.23 15.00
N THR A 180 16.02 -18.24 14.43
CA THR A 180 17.20 -18.06 13.58
C THR A 180 16.88 -17.49 12.19
N ASP A 181 15.63 -17.58 11.74
CA ASP A 181 15.20 -17.13 10.41
C ASP A 181 14.83 -15.64 10.39
N PHE A 182 14.42 -15.08 11.53
CA PHE A 182 14.05 -13.67 11.64
C PHE A 182 15.25 -12.71 11.71
N ARG A 183 16.47 -13.15 11.42
CA ARG A 183 17.68 -12.30 11.52
C ARG A 183 17.62 -11.05 10.63
N GLY A 184 17.06 -11.16 9.43
CA GLY A 184 17.00 -10.07 8.47
C GLY A 184 15.89 -9.06 8.75
N MET A 185 14.68 -9.54 9.04
CA MET A 185 13.46 -8.71 9.14
C MET A 185 12.83 -8.68 10.54
N GLY A 186 13.48 -9.28 11.54
CA GLY A 186 13.06 -9.23 12.93
C GLY A 186 11.60 -9.62 13.13
N LEU A 187 10.95 -8.92 14.05
CA LEU A 187 9.52 -9.10 14.32
C LEU A 187 8.61 -8.63 13.19
N GLN A 188 9.09 -7.76 12.28
CA GLN A 188 8.29 -7.35 11.13
C GLN A 188 7.98 -8.56 10.22
N GLY A 189 8.96 -9.42 9.99
CA GLY A 189 8.75 -10.66 9.20
C GLY A 189 7.72 -11.60 9.85
N LEU A 190 7.72 -11.72 11.17
CA LEU A 190 6.71 -12.50 11.89
C LEU A 190 5.32 -11.84 11.85
N ASP A 191 5.26 -10.52 12.04
CA ASP A 191 4.01 -9.77 12.02
C ASP A 191 3.34 -9.83 10.64
N ASP A 192 4.11 -9.74 9.56
CA ASP A 192 3.61 -9.83 8.19
C ASP A 192 3.08 -11.23 7.85
N LEU A 193 3.81 -12.29 8.23
CA LEU A 193 3.34 -13.67 8.09
C LEU A 193 2.01 -13.90 8.84
N ILE A 194 1.92 -13.44 10.09
CA ILE A 194 0.70 -13.54 10.89
C ILE A 194 -0.45 -12.76 10.25
N TYR A 195 -0.18 -11.52 9.81
CA TYR A 195 -1.21 -10.68 9.20
C TYR A 195 -1.78 -11.37 7.97
N TYR A 196 -0.92 -11.93 7.10
CA TYR A 196 -1.39 -12.63 5.91
C TYR A 196 -2.21 -13.89 6.26
N ALA A 197 -1.69 -14.74 7.16
CA ALA A 197 -2.36 -15.98 7.55
C ALA A 197 -3.71 -15.76 8.26
N THR A 198 -3.86 -14.66 9.00
CA THR A 198 -5.06 -14.41 9.81
C THR A 198 -6.04 -13.41 9.23
N THR A 199 -5.62 -12.57 8.28
CA THR A 199 -6.50 -11.57 7.62
C THR A 199 -6.97 -12.06 6.26
N HIS A 200 -6.09 -12.72 5.51
CA HIS A 200 -6.38 -13.24 4.17
C HIS A 200 -6.23 -14.77 4.15
N THR A 201 -6.89 -15.44 5.09
CA THR A 201 -6.71 -16.86 5.38
C THR A 201 -6.86 -17.75 4.15
N ASP A 202 -7.88 -17.55 3.32
CA ASP A 202 -8.07 -18.34 2.09
C ASP A 202 -6.89 -18.19 1.12
N SER A 203 -6.42 -16.96 0.93
CA SER A 203 -5.27 -16.66 0.08
C SER A 203 -3.99 -17.27 0.63
N ALA A 204 -3.75 -17.12 1.93
CA ALA A 204 -2.59 -17.64 2.62
C ALA A 204 -2.58 -19.18 2.60
N GLN A 205 -3.71 -19.84 2.83
CA GLN A 205 -3.85 -21.30 2.80
C GLN A 205 -3.65 -21.85 1.38
N ARG A 206 -4.14 -21.17 0.34
CA ARG A 206 -3.83 -21.52 -1.05
C ARG A 206 -2.33 -21.39 -1.34
N THR A 207 -1.73 -20.26 -0.96
CA THR A 207 -0.28 -20.03 -1.11
C THR A 207 0.53 -21.10 -0.36
N PHE A 208 0.11 -21.46 0.85
CA PHE A 208 0.75 -22.48 1.67
C PHE A 208 0.64 -23.87 1.02
N SER A 209 -0.55 -24.22 0.53
CA SER A 209 -0.78 -25.48 -0.19
C SER A 209 0.08 -25.56 -1.46
N SER A 210 0.13 -24.49 -2.26
CA SER A 210 0.97 -24.38 -3.45
C SER A 210 2.46 -24.51 -3.13
N SER A 211 2.93 -23.89 -2.05
CA SER A 211 4.33 -23.96 -1.62
C SER A 211 4.79 -25.37 -1.22
N ARG A 212 3.86 -26.30 -1.00
CA ARG A 212 4.13 -27.70 -0.66
C ARG A 212 3.99 -28.65 -1.87
N HIS A 213 3.85 -28.12 -3.08
CA HIS A 213 3.74 -28.93 -4.29
C HIS A 213 4.97 -29.84 -4.45
N PRO A 214 4.83 -31.15 -4.75
CA PRO A 214 5.95 -32.12 -4.70
C PRO A 214 7.19 -31.75 -5.54
N VAL A 215 7.00 -31.01 -6.64
CA VAL A 215 8.08 -30.61 -7.55
C VAL A 215 8.44 -29.13 -7.38
N SER A 216 7.44 -28.29 -7.16
CA SER A 216 7.53 -26.83 -7.23
C SER A 216 7.42 -26.20 -5.87
N TRP A 217 7.80 -26.96 -4.84
CA TRP A 217 7.78 -26.49 -3.47
C TRP A 217 8.74 -25.32 -3.29
N TYR A 218 8.42 -24.48 -2.31
CA TYR A 218 9.32 -23.48 -1.77
C TYR A 218 9.02 -23.30 -0.26
N PRO A 219 10.00 -22.89 0.56
CA PRO A 219 9.77 -22.76 2.00
C PRO A 219 8.87 -21.54 2.30
N PHE A 220 7.60 -21.77 2.63
CA PHE A 220 6.61 -20.71 2.87
C PHE A 220 7.14 -19.60 3.79
N ALA A 221 7.52 -19.91 5.04
CA ALA A 221 7.96 -18.88 5.98
C ALA A 221 9.21 -18.12 5.50
N ILE A 222 10.23 -18.79 4.97
CA ILE A 222 11.43 -18.12 4.44
C ILE A 222 11.10 -17.20 3.26
N VAL A 223 10.29 -17.67 2.32
CA VAL A 223 9.86 -16.83 1.19
C VAL A 223 9.05 -15.65 1.69
N GLY A 224 8.14 -15.84 2.63
CA GLY A 224 7.40 -14.75 3.26
C GLY A 224 8.30 -13.71 3.96
N ILE A 225 9.38 -14.13 4.61
CA ILE A 225 10.37 -13.22 5.20
C ILE A 225 11.15 -12.48 4.10
N ASN A 226 11.49 -13.13 2.98
CA ASN A 226 12.12 -12.46 1.84
C ASN A 226 11.18 -11.45 1.15
N ILE A 227 9.88 -11.73 1.08
CA ILE A 227 8.87 -10.78 0.61
C ILE A 227 8.76 -9.59 1.57
N THR A 228 8.85 -9.83 2.89
CA THR A 228 8.92 -8.75 3.89
C THR A 228 10.10 -7.82 3.59
N GLN A 229 11.28 -8.39 3.31
CA GLN A 229 12.45 -7.61 2.93
C GLN A 229 12.21 -6.76 1.67
N CYS A 230 11.50 -7.30 0.67
CA CYS A 230 11.14 -6.54 -0.53
C CYS A 230 10.20 -5.36 -0.19
N ALA A 231 9.18 -5.60 0.64
CA ALA A 231 8.23 -4.56 1.07
C ALA A 231 8.91 -3.46 1.89
N VAL A 232 9.75 -3.83 2.87
CA VAL A 232 10.56 -2.89 3.66
C VAL A 232 11.51 -2.11 2.75
N GLN A 233 12.14 -2.75 1.77
CA GLN A 233 13.04 -2.06 0.85
C GLN A 233 12.30 -1.02 0.00
N ALA A 234 11.12 -1.35 -0.54
CA ALA A 234 10.29 -0.41 -1.30
C ALA A 234 9.87 0.81 -0.46
N LEU A 235 9.67 0.62 0.85
CA LEU A 235 9.41 1.70 1.80
C LEU A 235 10.66 2.56 2.02
N ARG A 236 11.81 1.94 2.34
CA ARG A 236 13.10 2.61 2.57
C ARG A 236 13.58 3.44 1.38
N THR A 237 13.41 2.93 0.17
CA THR A 237 13.80 3.63 -1.07
C THR A 237 12.74 4.61 -1.56
N ARG A 238 11.65 4.81 -0.79
CA ARG A 238 10.51 5.67 -1.14
C ARG A 238 9.87 5.32 -2.49
N GLN A 239 9.94 4.06 -2.93
CA GLN A 239 9.24 3.57 -4.12
C GLN A 239 7.75 3.34 -3.84
N LEU A 240 7.37 3.10 -2.58
CA LEU A 240 5.99 2.84 -2.16
C LEU A 240 5.14 4.12 -1.95
N GLN A 241 5.70 5.32 -2.14
CA GLN A 241 5.05 6.58 -1.72
C GLN A 241 3.70 6.82 -2.40
N TYR A 242 3.58 6.59 -3.72
CA TYR A 242 2.31 6.78 -4.41
C TYR A 242 1.21 5.87 -3.85
N TYR A 243 1.54 4.61 -3.57
CA TYR A 243 0.63 3.66 -2.93
C TYR A 243 0.18 4.15 -1.54
N LEU A 244 1.12 4.63 -0.72
CA LEU A 244 0.80 5.17 0.62
C LEU A 244 -0.04 6.45 0.54
N TYR A 245 0.19 7.31 -0.45
CA TYR A 245 -0.68 8.45 -0.66
C TYR A 245 -2.06 7.97 -1.09
N LYS A 246 -2.18 7.01 -2.01
CA LYS A 246 -3.49 6.54 -2.47
C LYS A 246 -4.32 5.86 -1.37
N TYR A 247 -3.71 5.00 -0.55
CA TYR A 247 -4.43 4.13 0.39
C TYR A 247 -4.16 4.43 1.88
N GLY A 248 -3.38 5.47 2.19
CA GLY A 248 -3.05 5.89 3.54
C GLY A 248 -1.72 5.36 4.06
N ALA A 249 -1.04 6.17 4.88
CA ALA A 249 0.28 5.87 5.43
C ALA A 249 0.19 5.22 6.82
N ASN A 250 -0.33 4.00 6.88
CA ASN A 250 -0.50 3.26 8.15
C ASN A 250 -0.06 1.79 8.02
N LYS A 251 0.07 1.10 9.18
CA LYS A 251 0.52 -0.30 9.24
C LYS A 251 -0.38 -1.26 8.47
N LYS A 252 -1.71 -1.07 8.52
CA LYS A 252 -2.65 -1.92 7.77
C LYS A 252 -2.39 -1.83 6.28
N THR A 253 -2.26 -0.61 5.74
CA THR A 253 -1.98 -0.39 4.32
C THR A 253 -0.64 -1.00 3.90
N TYR A 254 0.39 -0.95 4.75
CA TYR A 254 1.66 -1.65 4.53
C TYR A 254 1.48 -3.18 4.51
N SER A 255 0.78 -3.75 5.49
CA SER A 255 0.56 -5.21 5.56
C SER A 255 -0.31 -5.71 4.39
N GLU A 256 -1.26 -4.93 3.90
CA GLU A 256 -1.99 -5.24 2.66
C GLU A 256 -1.06 -5.29 1.44
N PHE A 257 -0.06 -4.41 1.37
CA PHE A 257 0.94 -4.44 0.31
C PHE A 257 1.84 -5.68 0.41
N TYR A 258 2.25 -6.06 1.63
CA TYR A 258 2.95 -7.32 1.86
C TYR A 258 2.15 -8.52 1.34
N CYS A 259 0.86 -8.61 1.70
CA CYS A 259 -0.01 -9.70 1.27
C CYS A 259 -0.18 -9.71 -0.25
N TYR A 260 -0.32 -8.53 -0.87
CA TYR A 260 -0.36 -8.37 -2.32
C TYR A 260 0.89 -8.93 -2.98
N LEU A 261 2.08 -8.60 -2.47
CA LEU A 261 3.34 -9.13 -3.01
C LEU A 261 3.42 -10.64 -2.87
N TYR A 262 3.04 -11.19 -1.71
CA TYR A 262 3.16 -12.63 -1.48
C TYR A 262 2.19 -13.43 -2.34
N HIS A 263 0.93 -12.98 -2.42
CA HIS A 263 -0.06 -13.56 -3.33
C HIS A 263 0.45 -13.57 -4.77
N LYS A 264 0.93 -12.42 -5.26
CA LYS A 264 1.42 -12.32 -6.63
C LYS A 264 2.67 -13.13 -6.90
N PHE A 265 3.55 -13.27 -5.91
CA PHE A 265 4.70 -14.17 -6.04
C PHE A 265 4.23 -15.61 -6.22
N ASN A 266 3.27 -16.06 -5.42
CA ASN A 266 2.71 -17.41 -5.56
C ASN A 266 2.09 -17.61 -6.94
N ASP A 267 1.25 -16.69 -7.41
CA ASP A 267 0.63 -16.76 -8.74
C ASP A 267 1.68 -16.82 -9.86
N PHE A 268 2.70 -15.96 -9.78
CA PHE A 268 3.83 -15.97 -10.70
C PHE A 268 4.57 -17.30 -10.67
N TRP A 269 4.76 -17.89 -9.49
CA TRP A 269 5.45 -19.16 -9.34
C TRP A 269 4.67 -20.31 -9.96
N ILE A 270 3.37 -20.43 -9.65
CA ILE A 270 2.53 -21.54 -10.10
C ILE A 270 2.09 -21.41 -11.57
N SER A 271 2.19 -20.23 -12.19
CA SER A 271 1.85 -20.05 -13.60
C SER A 271 2.80 -20.77 -14.56
N HIS A 272 3.95 -21.23 -14.08
CA HIS A 272 4.95 -21.93 -14.88
C HIS A 272 4.68 -23.44 -14.84
N GLN A 273 3.79 -23.92 -15.72
CA GLN A 273 3.36 -25.32 -15.74
C GLN A 273 4.26 -26.24 -16.58
N GLU A 274 4.89 -25.72 -17.64
CA GLU A 274 5.72 -26.52 -18.57
C GLU A 274 7.00 -25.76 -19.02
N PRO A 275 8.19 -26.15 -18.54
CA PRO A 275 8.44 -27.08 -17.44
C PRO A 275 8.02 -26.48 -16.09
N LYS A 276 7.63 -27.35 -15.13
CA LYS A 276 7.41 -26.94 -13.75
C LYS A 276 8.70 -26.42 -13.12
N LEU A 277 8.60 -25.32 -12.39
CA LEU A 277 9.71 -24.79 -11.61
C LEU A 277 10.08 -25.73 -10.46
N THR A 278 11.35 -25.72 -10.11
CA THR A 278 11.91 -26.40 -8.95
C THR A 278 12.55 -25.38 -8.01
N VAL A 279 12.93 -25.80 -6.81
CA VAL A 279 13.67 -24.95 -5.86
C VAL A 279 14.99 -24.40 -6.46
N MET A 280 15.56 -25.07 -7.46
CA MET A 280 16.78 -24.62 -8.15
C MET A 280 16.56 -23.35 -8.98
N ASP A 281 15.33 -23.11 -9.43
CA ASP A 281 14.96 -21.93 -10.23
C ASP A 281 14.67 -20.71 -9.36
N PHE A 282 14.60 -20.89 -8.03
CA PHE A 282 14.08 -19.89 -7.11
C PHE A 282 14.77 -18.54 -7.23
N GLU A 283 16.10 -18.48 -7.15
CA GLU A 283 16.82 -17.20 -7.12
C GLU A 283 16.61 -16.40 -8.42
N MET A 284 16.67 -17.09 -9.56
CA MET A 284 16.43 -16.48 -10.87
C MET A 284 15.00 -15.95 -10.96
N LYS A 285 14.01 -16.78 -10.61
CA LYS A 285 12.60 -16.43 -10.71
C LYS A 285 12.19 -15.36 -9.69
N PHE A 286 12.75 -15.38 -8.49
CA PHE A 286 12.54 -14.33 -7.51
C PHE A 286 13.14 -12.99 -7.96
N LYS A 287 14.27 -13.01 -8.68
CA LYS A 287 14.83 -11.81 -9.31
C LYS A 287 13.93 -11.26 -10.42
N GLU A 288 13.39 -12.11 -11.29
CA GLU A 288 12.39 -11.72 -12.31
C GLU A 288 11.15 -11.09 -11.66
N PHE A 289 10.61 -11.72 -10.61
CA PHE A 289 9.49 -11.20 -9.85
C PHE A 289 9.77 -9.80 -9.28
N LYS A 290 10.95 -9.57 -8.67
CA LYS A 290 11.36 -8.25 -8.18
C LYS A 290 11.39 -7.19 -9.29
N ILE A 291 11.79 -7.55 -10.52
CA ILE A 291 11.79 -6.62 -11.66
C ILE A 291 10.35 -6.25 -12.04
N GLN A 292 9.45 -7.23 -12.11
CA GLN A 292 8.03 -6.99 -12.37
C GLN A 292 7.40 -6.11 -11.29
N MET A 293 7.66 -6.39 -10.02
CA MET A 293 7.20 -5.58 -8.89
C MET A 293 7.67 -4.12 -9.01
N ASN A 294 8.94 -3.90 -9.33
CA ASN A 294 9.48 -2.55 -9.50
C ASN A 294 8.81 -1.80 -10.66
N LYS A 295 8.48 -2.49 -11.75
CA LYS A 295 7.71 -1.90 -12.85
C LYS A 295 6.32 -1.46 -12.37
N GLU A 296 5.61 -2.31 -11.61
CA GLU A 296 4.28 -1.98 -11.08
C GLU A 296 4.31 -0.81 -10.09
N LEU A 297 5.37 -0.69 -9.28
CA LEU A 297 5.55 0.46 -8.40
C LEU A 297 5.75 1.77 -9.19
N THR A 298 6.56 1.75 -10.25
CA THR A 298 6.83 2.96 -11.07
C THR A 298 5.66 3.35 -11.97
N THR A 299 4.88 2.38 -12.44
CA THR A 299 3.64 2.62 -13.20
C THR A 299 2.42 2.82 -12.31
N HIS A 300 2.60 2.79 -10.98
CA HIS A 300 1.54 3.01 -9.99
C HIS A 300 0.36 2.01 -10.10
N GLN A 301 0.67 0.76 -10.43
CA GLN A 301 -0.30 -0.32 -10.61
C GLN A 301 -0.49 -1.18 -9.35
N THR A 302 0.25 -0.92 -8.27
CA THR A 302 0.10 -1.64 -7.01
C THR A 302 -1.17 -1.23 -6.26
N MET A 303 -1.75 -2.18 -5.52
CA MET A 303 -2.99 -2.01 -4.77
C MET A 303 -3.03 -2.96 -3.55
N PRO A 304 -3.89 -2.69 -2.55
CA PRO A 304 -4.11 -3.62 -1.45
C PRO A 304 -4.55 -4.99 -1.97
N LEU A 305 -4.19 -6.07 -1.27
CA LEU A 305 -4.59 -7.42 -1.71
C LEU A 305 -6.10 -7.55 -1.84
N VAL A 306 -6.86 -6.97 -0.90
CA VAL A 306 -8.33 -6.98 -0.97
C VAL A 306 -8.87 -6.38 -2.27
N GLU A 307 -8.31 -5.27 -2.74
CA GLU A 307 -8.72 -4.62 -3.99
C GLU A 307 -8.31 -5.46 -5.20
N TRP A 308 -7.13 -6.09 -5.15
CA TRP A 308 -6.66 -6.97 -6.20
C TRP A 308 -7.54 -8.22 -6.35
N LEU A 309 -7.90 -8.88 -5.24
CA LEU A 309 -8.75 -10.06 -5.24
C LEU A 309 -10.14 -9.73 -5.80
N GLU A 310 -10.70 -8.59 -5.37
CA GLU A 310 -12.00 -8.13 -5.87
C GLU A 310 -11.96 -7.83 -7.36
N LYS A 311 -10.90 -7.16 -7.82
CA LYS A 311 -10.68 -6.91 -9.26
C LYS A 311 -10.62 -8.22 -10.05
N LYS A 312 -9.90 -9.23 -9.57
CA LYS A 312 -9.83 -10.55 -10.22
C LYS A 312 -11.16 -11.28 -10.25
N ARG A 313 -11.92 -11.20 -9.15
CA ARG A 313 -13.26 -11.78 -9.07
C ARG A 313 -14.20 -11.16 -10.11
N ILE A 314 -14.17 -9.84 -10.28
CA ILE A 314 -14.98 -9.13 -11.27
C ILE A 314 -14.54 -9.49 -12.70
N GLU A 315 -13.24 -9.52 -12.98
CA GLU A 315 -12.70 -9.93 -14.29
C GLU A 315 -13.19 -11.33 -14.68
N GLN A 316 -13.14 -12.29 -13.76
CA GLN A 316 -13.61 -13.65 -13.99
C GLN A 316 -15.12 -13.71 -14.24
N GLN A 317 -15.92 -13.00 -13.45
CA GLN A 317 -17.38 -12.96 -13.64
C GLN A 317 -17.79 -12.35 -14.98
N ASN A 318 -17.03 -11.37 -15.48
CA ASN A 318 -17.29 -10.80 -16.80
C ASN A 318 -16.95 -11.79 -17.91
N LEU A 319 -15.83 -12.49 -17.81
CA LEU A 319 -15.44 -13.52 -18.78
C LEU A 319 -16.44 -14.68 -18.83
N GLU A 320 -16.94 -15.14 -17.68
CA GLU A 320 -17.96 -16.19 -17.61
C GLU A 320 -19.30 -15.76 -18.24
N LYS A 321 -19.66 -14.47 -18.13
CA LYS A 321 -20.84 -13.91 -18.79
C LYS A 321 -20.66 -13.78 -20.29
N GLU A 322 -19.48 -13.36 -20.74
CA GLU A 322 -19.16 -13.29 -22.18
C GLU A 322 -19.20 -14.68 -22.82
N ASN A 323 -18.57 -15.67 -22.19
CA ASN A 323 -18.59 -17.05 -22.68
C ASN A 323 -20.02 -17.62 -22.73
N ARG A 324 -20.86 -17.31 -21.73
CA ARG A 324 -22.27 -17.75 -21.74
C ARG A 324 -23.06 -17.13 -22.90
N LYS A 325 -22.85 -15.85 -23.20
CA LYS A 325 -23.50 -15.19 -24.33
C LYS A 325 -23.09 -15.80 -25.67
N VAL A 326 -21.81 -16.12 -25.84
CA VAL A 326 -21.33 -16.78 -27.06
C VAL A 326 -22.00 -18.14 -27.25
N ILE A 327 -22.14 -18.92 -26.17
CA ILE A 327 -22.84 -20.21 -26.21
C ILE A 327 -24.33 -20.03 -26.53
N GLU A 328 -25.00 -19.05 -25.93
CA GLU A 328 -26.42 -18.74 -26.20
C GLU A 328 -26.62 -18.28 -27.67
N GLU A 329 -25.72 -17.47 -28.23
CA GLU A 329 -25.75 -17.05 -29.64
C GLU A 329 -25.50 -18.22 -30.60
N GLU A 330 -24.55 -19.12 -30.29
CA GLU A 330 -24.29 -20.35 -31.08
C GLU A 330 -25.48 -21.32 -31.05
N GLU A 331 -26.16 -21.47 -29.90
CA GLU A 331 -27.36 -22.30 -29.77
C GLU A 331 -28.56 -21.73 -30.55
N GLU A 332 -28.75 -20.40 -30.54
CA GLU A 332 -29.79 -19.72 -31.33
C GLU A 332 -29.55 -19.86 -32.85
N GLU A 333 -28.31 -19.69 -33.32
CA GLU A 333 -27.95 -19.89 -34.74
C GLU A 333 -28.19 -21.34 -35.19
N GLU A 334 -27.86 -22.33 -34.35
CA GLU A 334 -28.13 -23.74 -34.65
C GLU A 334 -29.63 -24.08 -34.69
N GLU A 335 -30.46 -23.44 -33.86
CA GLU A 335 -31.91 -23.62 -33.89
C GLU A 335 -32.54 -22.95 -35.13
N GLU A 336 -32.04 -21.78 -35.56
CA GLU A 336 -32.48 -21.12 -36.78
C GLU A 336 -32.11 -21.92 -38.04
N GLU A 337 -30.92 -22.53 -38.10
CA GLU A 337 -30.53 -23.41 -39.20
C GLU A 337 -31.41 -24.68 -39.25
N LYS A 338 -31.73 -25.28 -38.10
CA LYS A 338 -32.62 -26.46 -38.03
C LYS A 338 -34.05 -26.14 -38.42
N ASN A 339 -34.54 -24.92 -38.21
CA ASN A 339 -35.90 -24.50 -38.55
C ASN A 339 -36.07 -24.02 -40.01
N ASN A 340 -34.98 -23.81 -40.74
CA ASN A 340 -34.98 -23.39 -42.16
C ASN A 340 -34.79 -24.55 -43.16
N ILE A 341 -34.79 -25.80 -42.69
CA ILE A 341 -34.77 -27.05 -43.48
C ILE A 341 -36.13 -27.75 -43.34
#